data_AF-A0A1N6NC21-F1
#
_entry.id   AF-A0A1N6NC21-F1
#
_cell.length_a   1.000
_cell.length_b   1.000
_cell.length_c   1.000
_cell.angle_alpha   90.00
_cell.angle_beta   90.00
_cell.angle_gamma   90.00
#
_symmetry.space_group_name_H-M   'P 1'
#
loop_
_entity.id
_entity.type
_entity.pdbx_description
1 polymer ?
#
loop_
_entity_poly.entity_id
_entity_poly.type
_entity_poly.pdbx_seq_one_letter_code
_entity_poly.pdbx_strand_id
1 'polypeptide(L)'
;MSKRNWKAAQPSSCCQALEWSLEFAKEKHNLSAERIAERMGQANHWTLYKWVSEGRMPAVLIPAFEHVCGINLVSRWLASTGGKLLVDIPTGRSCTAHDMQELQAVLTTSMGALLAFYNGTSDAPATLGALQAGLESLAWHRGNVQQHAHPQLELGEQP
;
A
#
# COMPACT_ATOMS: atom_id res chain seq x y z
N MET A 1 -1.83 4.02 -24.09
CA MET A 1 -2.25 4.37 -22.71
C MET A 1 -0.99 4.52 -21.89
N SER A 2 -0.79 5.68 -21.25
CA SER A 2 0.39 5.92 -20.39
C SER A 2 0.44 4.87 -19.28
N LYS A 3 1.57 4.16 -19.12
CA LYS A 3 1.74 3.18 -18.03
C LYS A 3 1.58 3.91 -16.70
N ARG A 4 0.48 3.65 -15.98
CA ARG A 4 0.25 4.25 -14.67
C ARG A 4 1.29 3.73 -13.69
N ASN A 5 1.89 4.63 -12.89
CA ASN A 5 2.76 4.22 -11.79
C ASN A 5 1.89 3.76 -10.61
N TRP A 6 1.62 2.46 -10.56
CA TRP A 6 0.75 1.84 -9.57
C TRP A 6 1.22 2.01 -8.12
N LYS A 7 2.53 2.19 -7.87
CA LYS A 7 3.04 2.47 -6.52
C LYS A 7 2.51 3.82 -6.01
N ALA A 8 2.59 4.85 -6.85
CA ALA A 8 2.15 6.20 -6.52
C ALA A 8 0.64 6.45 -6.77
N ALA A 9 -0.08 5.50 -7.37
CA ALA A 9 -1.48 5.68 -7.72
C ALA A 9 -2.35 5.82 -6.46
N GLN A 10 -3.07 6.94 -6.36
CA GLN A 10 -4.06 7.20 -5.30
C GLN A 10 -5.43 7.42 -5.94
N PRO A 11 -6.40 6.51 -5.72
CA PRO A 11 -7.76 6.67 -6.24
C PRO A 11 -8.51 7.78 -5.48
N SER A 12 -9.38 8.50 -6.18
CA SER A 12 -10.23 9.56 -5.63
C SER A 12 -11.62 9.10 -5.20
N SER A 13 -12.06 7.91 -5.64
CA SER A 13 -13.35 7.32 -5.30
C SER A 13 -13.28 5.80 -5.13
N CYS A 14 -14.27 5.20 -4.46
CA CYS A 14 -14.36 3.75 -4.31
C CYS A 14 -14.46 3.04 -5.67
N CYS A 15 -15.30 3.56 -6.58
CA CYS A 15 -15.41 3.01 -7.95
C CYS A 15 -14.06 3.02 -8.65
N GLN A 16 -13.35 4.16 -8.59
CA GLN A 16 -12.03 4.27 -9.20
C GLN A 16 -11.02 3.31 -8.57
N ALA A 17 -11.04 3.13 -7.23
CA ALA A 17 -10.16 2.19 -6.55
C ALA A 17 -10.40 0.74 -7.03
N LEU A 18 -11.66 0.34 -7.22
CA LEU A 18 -12.04 -0.98 -7.73
C LEU A 18 -11.63 -1.15 -9.19
N GLU A 19 -11.94 -0.17 -10.05
CA GLU A 19 -11.56 -0.18 -11.48
C GLU A 19 -10.05 -0.29 -11.65
N TRP A 20 -9.29 0.54 -10.93
CA TRP A 20 -7.83 0.55 -10.98
C TRP A 20 -7.21 -0.75 -10.47
N SER A 21 -7.84 -1.40 -9.50
CA SER A 21 -7.40 -2.72 -9.03
C SER A 21 -7.60 -3.80 -10.10
N LEU A 22 -8.69 -3.73 -10.87
CA LEU A 22 -8.91 -4.60 -12.03
C LEU A 22 -7.94 -4.32 -13.17
N GLU A 23 -7.69 -3.04 -13.48
CA GLU A 23 -6.69 -2.63 -14.47
C GLU A 23 -5.30 -3.14 -14.10
N PHE A 24 -4.88 -2.98 -12.83
CA PHE A 24 -3.62 -3.51 -12.33
C PHE A 24 -3.53 -5.03 -12.48
N ALA A 25 -4.57 -5.76 -12.06
CA ALA A 25 -4.61 -7.22 -12.16
C ALA A 25 -4.52 -7.70 -13.62
N LYS A 26 -5.15 -6.97 -14.56
CA LYS A 26 -5.06 -7.23 -15.99
C LYS A 26 -3.66 -6.93 -16.53
N GLU A 27 -3.08 -5.79 -16.17
CA GLU A 27 -1.76 -5.38 -16.67
C GLU A 27 -0.60 -6.22 -16.13
N LYS A 28 -0.65 -6.61 -14.84
CA LYS A 28 0.46 -7.28 -14.16
C LYS A 28 0.33 -8.79 -14.08
N HIS A 29 -0.90 -9.28 -13.97
CA HIS A 29 -1.16 -10.71 -13.76
C HIS A 29 -1.96 -11.33 -14.91
N ASN A 30 -2.32 -10.54 -15.93
CA ASN A 30 -3.16 -10.96 -17.05
C ASN A 30 -4.45 -11.68 -16.58
N LEU A 31 -5.05 -11.18 -15.50
CA LEU A 31 -6.27 -11.73 -14.92
C LEU A 31 -7.50 -11.00 -15.50
N SER A 32 -8.48 -11.77 -15.98
CA SER A 32 -9.80 -11.26 -16.35
C SER A 32 -10.67 -11.08 -15.10
N ALA A 33 -11.70 -10.24 -15.19
CA ALA A 33 -12.69 -10.08 -14.12
C ALA A 33 -13.36 -11.41 -13.75
N GLU A 34 -13.56 -12.30 -14.72
CA GLU A 34 -14.06 -13.66 -14.50
C GLU A 34 -13.15 -14.48 -13.59
N ARG A 35 -11.85 -14.49 -13.89
CA ARG A 35 -10.86 -15.22 -13.12
C ARG A 35 -10.65 -14.62 -11.72
N ILE A 36 -10.82 -13.32 -11.58
CA ILE A 36 -10.78 -12.64 -10.28
C ILE A 36 -11.99 -13.07 -9.45
N ALA A 37 -13.20 -13.03 -10.02
CA ALA A 37 -14.42 -13.46 -9.35
C ALA A 37 -14.35 -14.94 -8.92
N GLU A 38 -13.84 -15.82 -9.78
CA GLU A 38 -13.61 -17.24 -9.47
C GLU A 38 -12.66 -17.41 -8.26
N ARG A 39 -11.52 -16.72 -8.27
CA ARG A 39 -10.53 -16.77 -7.15
C ARG A 39 -11.07 -16.17 -5.85
N MET A 40 -12.00 -15.23 -5.93
CA MET A 40 -12.73 -14.69 -4.79
C MET A 40 -13.84 -15.63 -4.28
N GLY A 41 -14.07 -16.78 -4.94
CA GLY A 41 -15.15 -17.70 -4.61
C GLY A 41 -16.54 -17.18 -4.95
N GLN A 42 -16.65 -16.25 -5.91
CA GLN A 42 -17.94 -15.71 -6.34
C GLN A 42 -18.60 -16.61 -7.38
N ALA A 43 -19.93 -16.76 -7.27
CA ALA A 43 -20.69 -17.61 -8.18
C ALA A 43 -20.70 -17.07 -9.63
N ASN A 44 -20.67 -15.74 -9.81
CA ASN A 44 -20.73 -15.09 -11.12
C ASN A 44 -19.88 -13.82 -11.16
N HIS A 45 -19.24 -13.56 -12.29
CA HIS A 45 -18.41 -12.36 -12.51
C HIS A 45 -19.23 -11.06 -12.65
N TRP A 46 -20.51 -11.16 -13.02
CA TRP A 46 -21.43 -10.02 -13.12
C TRP A 46 -21.56 -9.24 -11.81
N THR A 47 -21.52 -9.94 -10.68
CA THR A 47 -21.59 -9.33 -9.35
C THR A 47 -20.39 -8.41 -9.11
N LEU A 48 -19.19 -8.81 -9.55
CA LEU A 48 -17.98 -8.01 -9.46
C LEU A 48 -18.10 -6.73 -10.29
N TYR A 49 -18.60 -6.82 -11.54
CA TYR A 49 -18.85 -5.63 -12.35
C TYR A 49 -19.85 -4.67 -11.70
N LYS A 50 -20.93 -5.21 -11.12
CA LYS A 50 -21.90 -4.38 -10.40
C LYS A 50 -21.28 -3.65 -9.22
N TRP A 51 -20.47 -4.33 -8.42
CA TRP A 51 -19.77 -3.71 -7.30
C TRP A 51 -18.81 -2.62 -7.75
N VAL A 52 -18.08 -2.85 -8.84
CA VAL A 52 -17.15 -1.87 -9.42
C VAL A 52 -17.91 -0.64 -9.90
N SER A 53 -19.03 -0.82 -10.62
CA SER A 53 -19.84 0.30 -11.12
C SER A 53 -20.47 1.13 -10.01
N GLU A 54 -20.95 0.48 -8.94
CA GLU A 54 -21.65 1.17 -7.84
C GLU A 54 -20.71 1.62 -6.72
N GLY A 55 -19.48 1.11 -6.66
CA GLY A 55 -18.55 1.32 -5.55
C GLY A 55 -18.97 0.64 -4.25
N ARG A 56 -19.82 -0.39 -4.33
CA ARG A 56 -20.51 -1.03 -3.18
C ARG A 56 -20.15 -2.50 -3.03
N MET A 57 -18.85 -2.79 -2.97
CA MET A 57 -18.39 -4.13 -2.60
C MET A 57 -18.66 -4.38 -1.10
N PRO A 58 -19.16 -5.57 -0.70
CA PRO A 58 -19.22 -5.95 0.71
C PRO A 58 -17.83 -5.85 1.36
N ALA A 59 -17.73 -5.15 2.49
CA ALA A 59 -16.44 -4.87 3.13
C ALA A 59 -15.63 -6.14 3.46
N VAL A 60 -16.33 -7.23 3.82
CA VAL A 60 -15.73 -8.54 4.10
C VAL A 60 -15.00 -9.17 2.90
N LEU A 61 -15.31 -8.73 1.67
CA LEU A 61 -14.68 -9.23 0.45
C LEU A 61 -13.49 -8.38 -0.02
N ILE A 62 -13.29 -7.19 0.55
CA ILE A 62 -12.19 -6.29 0.17
C ILE A 62 -10.83 -7.00 0.33
N PRO A 63 -10.53 -7.70 1.46
CA PRO A 63 -9.23 -8.37 1.60
C PRO A 63 -9.00 -9.45 0.54
N ALA A 64 -10.02 -10.24 0.23
CA ALA A 64 -9.92 -11.29 -0.80
C ALA A 64 -9.74 -10.68 -2.20
N PHE A 65 -10.48 -9.61 -2.50
CA PHE A 65 -10.36 -8.87 -3.76
C PHE A 65 -8.95 -8.30 -3.95
N GLU A 66 -8.46 -7.54 -2.97
CA GLU A 66 -7.15 -6.90 -3.03
C GLU A 66 -6.01 -7.94 -3.08
N HIS A 67 -6.16 -9.06 -2.37
CA HIS A 67 -5.22 -10.18 -2.44
C HIS A 67 -5.16 -10.79 -3.85
N VAL A 68 -6.31 -11.03 -4.48
CA VAL A 68 -6.37 -11.60 -5.84
C VAL A 68 -5.86 -10.61 -6.88
N CYS A 69 -6.18 -9.32 -6.73
CA CYS A 69 -5.69 -8.25 -7.60
C CYS A 69 -4.19 -7.99 -7.42
N GLY A 70 -3.64 -8.23 -6.23
CA GLY A 70 -2.24 -7.98 -5.88
C GLY A 70 -1.95 -6.51 -5.54
N ILE A 71 -2.97 -5.70 -5.22
CA ILE A 71 -2.82 -4.29 -4.86
C ILE A 71 -3.93 -3.82 -3.90
N ASN A 72 -3.55 -2.97 -2.94
CA ASN A 72 -4.42 -2.53 -1.84
C ASN A 72 -5.06 -1.14 -2.09
N LEU A 73 -5.59 -0.88 -3.29
CA LEU A 73 -6.09 0.46 -3.64
C LEU A 73 -7.38 0.85 -2.92
N VAL A 74 -8.26 -0.12 -2.61
CA VAL A 74 -9.53 0.13 -1.91
C VAL A 74 -9.25 0.48 -0.45
N SER A 75 -8.36 -0.27 0.20
CA SER A 75 -7.88 0.00 1.55
C SER A 75 -7.16 1.36 1.63
N ARG A 76 -6.31 1.70 0.63
CA ARG A 76 -5.69 3.02 0.54
C ARG A 76 -6.72 4.15 0.43
N TRP A 77 -7.74 3.97 -0.39
CA TRP A 77 -8.83 4.94 -0.52
C TRP A 77 -9.62 5.11 0.78
N LEU A 78 -9.98 4.01 1.44
CA LEU A 78 -10.69 4.05 2.72
C LEU A 78 -9.87 4.76 3.80
N ALA A 79 -8.56 4.47 3.87
CA ALA A 79 -7.66 5.13 4.80
C ALA A 79 -7.55 6.64 4.50
N SER A 80 -7.32 7.01 3.25
CA SER A 80 -7.15 8.42 2.85
C SER A 80 -8.42 9.23 3.09
N THR A 81 -9.60 8.66 2.81
CA THR A 81 -10.90 9.29 3.08
C THR A 81 -11.11 9.53 4.57
N GLY A 82 -10.59 8.64 5.43
CA GLY A 82 -10.59 8.81 6.89
C GLY A 82 -9.46 9.69 7.45
N GLY A 83 -8.66 10.35 6.59
CA GLY A 83 -7.48 11.11 7.00
C GLY A 83 -6.40 10.24 7.67
N LYS A 84 -6.38 8.95 7.36
CA LYS A 84 -5.40 7.98 7.86
C LYS A 84 -4.36 7.70 6.78
N LEU A 85 -3.15 7.42 7.22
CA LEU A 85 -2.07 6.95 6.37
C LEU A 85 -1.94 5.44 6.48
N LEU A 86 -1.87 4.77 5.33
CA LEU A 86 -1.62 3.34 5.24
C LEU A 86 -0.12 3.15 4.97
N VAL A 87 0.53 2.37 5.81
CA VAL A 87 1.95 2.07 5.70
C VAL A 87 2.10 0.56 5.68
N ASP A 88 2.79 0.04 4.67
CA ASP A 88 3.02 -1.40 4.55
C ASP A 88 3.92 -1.86 5.70
N ILE A 89 3.45 -2.85 6.46
CA ILE A 89 4.24 -3.46 7.52
C ILE A 89 5.13 -4.52 6.85
N PRO A 90 6.46 -4.42 6.98
CA PRO A 90 7.37 -5.40 6.41
C PRO A 90 7.40 -6.66 7.26
N THR A 91 7.63 -7.79 6.60
CA THR A 91 7.98 -9.05 7.26
C THR A 91 9.38 -8.92 7.83
N GLY A 92 9.54 -9.22 9.11
CA GLY A 92 10.74 -8.89 9.87
C GLY A 92 11.96 -9.61 9.33
N ARG A 93 12.97 -8.84 8.94
CA ARG A 93 14.35 -9.30 8.75
C ARG A 93 15.19 -8.85 9.93
N SER A 94 16.31 -9.51 10.16
CA SER A 94 17.29 -9.07 11.16
C SER A 94 17.75 -7.63 10.86
N CYS A 95 17.65 -6.75 11.86
CA CYS A 95 18.08 -5.36 11.74
C CYS A 95 19.60 -5.30 11.90
N THR A 96 20.28 -4.71 10.92
CA THR A 96 21.72 -4.51 10.94
C THR A 96 22.08 -3.10 11.43
N ALA A 97 23.36 -2.87 11.74
CA ALA A 97 23.86 -1.53 12.04
C ALA A 97 23.69 -0.56 10.87
N HIS A 98 23.68 -1.08 9.63
CA HIS A 98 23.43 -0.29 8.42
C HIS A 98 21.98 0.21 8.37
N ASP A 99 21.00 -0.64 8.68
CA ASP A 99 19.57 -0.24 8.70
C ASP A 99 19.31 0.88 9.72
N MET A 100 20.01 0.87 10.86
CA MET A 100 19.94 1.96 11.86
C MET A 100 20.52 3.28 11.36
N GLN A 101 21.61 3.23 10.61
CA GLN A 101 22.20 4.42 9.99
C GLN A 101 21.27 4.99 8.90
N GLU A 102 20.65 4.12 8.10
CA GLU A 102 19.67 4.52 7.10
C GLU A 102 18.43 5.17 7.74
N LEU A 103 17.90 4.58 8.82
CA LEU A 103 16.81 5.19 9.59
C LEU A 103 17.20 6.58 10.10
N GLN A 104 18.38 6.71 10.71
CA GLN A 104 18.88 7.99 11.21
C GLN A 104 18.96 9.04 10.09
N ALA A 105 19.48 8.66 8.93
CA ALA A 105 19.59 9.54 7.77
C ALA A 105 18.21 10.01 7.32
N VAL A 106 17.27 9.08 7.11
CA VAL A 106 15.91 9.39 6.66
C VAL A 106 15.20 10.31 7.65
N LEU A 107 15.24 10.02 8.96
CA LEU A 107 14.60 10.86 9.97
C LEU A 107 15.21 12.26 10.07
N THR A 108 16.53 12.37 9.92
CA THR A 108 17.22 13.66 9.89
C THR A 108 16.78 14.48 8.66
N THR A 109 16.66 13.83 7.49
CA THR A 109 16.14 14.46 6.28
C THR A 109 14.68 14.88 6.42
N SER A 110 13.81 14.04 6.99
CA SER A 110 12.40 14.38 7.25
C SER A 110 12.27 15.59 8.18
N MET A 111 13.08 15.64 9.24
CA MET A 111 13.13 16.77 10.17
C MET A 111 13.64 18.04 9.47
N GLY A 112 14.71 17.93 8.67
CA GLY A 112 15.24 19.04 7.88
C GLY A 112 14.22 19.60 6.89
N ALA A 113 13.48 18.73 6.20
CA ALA A 113 12.41 19.14 5.29
C ALA A 113 11.27 19.87 6.01
N LEU A 114 10.86 19.39 7.20
CA LEU A 114 9.87 20.08 8.04
C LEU A 114 10.34 21.48 8.45
N LEU A 115 11.59 21.61 8.91
CA LEU A 115 12.16 22.91 9.26
C LEU A 115 12.20 23.86 8.06
N ALA A 116 12.62 23.37 6.89
CA ALA A 116 12.64 24.15 5.66
C ALA A 116 11.23 24.59 5.24
N PHE A 117 10.23 23.72 5.32
CA PHE A 117 8.85 24.04 5.02
C PHE A 117 8.30 25.15 5.93
N TYR A 118 8.48 25.03 7.25
CA TYR A 118 8.04 26.06 8.20
C TYR A 118 8.82 27.37 8.10
N ASN A 119 10.04 27.33 7.56
CA ASN A 119 10.83 28.51 7.22
C ASN A 119 10.49 29.09 5.83
N GLY A 120 9.55 28.48 5.08
CA GLY A 120 9.13 28.94 3.76
C GLY A 120 10.11 28.62 2.61
N THR A 121 11.07 27.74 2.83
CA THR A 121 12.12 27.38 1.85
C THR A 121 11.91 26.02 1.18
N SER A 122 10.82 25.32 1.50
CA SER A 122 10.42 24.06 0.85
C SER A 122 8.93 24.07 0.51
N ASP A 123 8.55 23.28 -0.50
CA ASP A 123 7.16 23.13 -0.92
C ASP A 123 6.46 21.96 -0.19
N ALA A 124 5.13 22.00 -0.18
CA ALA A 124 4.33 20.97 0.51
C ALA A 124 4.53 19.57 -0.09
N PRO A 125 4.57 19.36 -1.43
CA PRO A 125 4.80 18.04 -2.00
C PRO A 125 6.14 17.40 -1.60
N ALA A 126 7.26 18.14 -1.65
CA ALA A 126 8.56 17.58 -1.26
C ALA A 126 8.61 17.27 0.24
N THR A 127 8.04 18.14 1.07
CA THR A 127 7.98 17.95 2.52
C THR A 127 7.16 16.73 2.91
N LEU A 128 5.97 16.58 2.29
CA LEU A 128 5.12 15.41 2.50
C LEU A 128 5.80 14.11 2.04
N GLY A 129 6.56 14.15 0.94
CA GLY A 129 7.35 12.99 0.49
C GLY A 129 8.43 12.58 1.49
N ALA A 130 9.17 13.55 2.05
CA ALA A 130 10.19 13.28 3.07
C ALA A 130 9.58 12.75 4.38
N LEU A 131 8.42 13.28 4.80
CA LEU A 131 7.68 12.77 5.95
C LEU A 131 7.17 11.35 5.73
N GLN A 132 6.62 11.07 4.55
CA GLN A 132 6.13 9.75 4.18
C GLN A 132 7.25 8.70 4.29
N ALA A 133 8.43 8.98 3.74
CA ALA A 133 9.58 8.09 3.82
C ALA A 133 10.01 7.81 5.28
N GLY A 134 10.00 8.85 6.13
CA GLY A 134 10.30 8.69 7.56
C GLY A 134 9.26 7.85 8.30
N LEU A 135 7.97 8.06 8.02
CA LEU A 135 6.88 7.27 8.61
C LEU A 135 6.92 5.81 8.14
N GLU A 136 7.23 5.56 6.88
CA GLU A 136 7.44 4.22 6.32
C GLU A 136 8.61 3.50 6.99
N SER A 137 9.75 4.18 7.14
CA SER A 137 10.91 3.63 7.83
C SER A 137 10.61 3.30 9.30
N LEU A 138 9.93 4.20 10.03
CA LEU A 138 9.53 3.92 11.43
C LEU A 138 8.53 2.78 11.54
N ALA A 139 7.57 2.67 10.63
CA ALA A 139 6.64 1.55 10.60
C ALA A 139 7.36 0.22 10.33
N TRP A 140 8.40 0.23 9.50
CA TRP A 140 9.25 -0.93 9.26
C TRP A 140 9.90 -1.42 10.56
N HIS A 141 10.57 -0.52 11.28
CA HIS A 141 11.21 -0.86 12.56
C HIS A 141 10.19 -1.25 13.64
N ARG A 142 9.01 -0.61 13.67
CA ARG A 142 7.91 -1.02 14.55
C ARG A 142 7.49 -2.46 14.28
N GLY A 143 7.35 -2.85 13.01
CA GLY A 143 7.05 -4.23 12.61
C GLY A 143 8.09 -5.22 13.14
N ASN A 144 9.37 -4.91 12.97
CA ASN A 144 10.46 -5.75 13.48
C ASN A 144 10.45 -5.89 15.01
N VAL A 145 10.21 -4.80 15.74
CA VAL A 145 10.10 -4.84 17.21
C VAL A 145 8.90 -5.68 17.65
N GLN A 146 7.76 -5.56 16.95
CA GLN A 146 6.58 -6.38 17.24
C GLN A 146 6.82 -7.87 16.96
N GLN A 147 7.58 -8.20 15.90
CA GLN A 147 7.91 -9.58 15.56
C GLN A 147 9.01 -10.19 16.44
N HIS A 148 9.85 -9.39 17.11
CA HIS A 148 10.76 -9.90 18.13
C HIS A 148 9.98 -10.63 19.26
N ALA A 149 8.73 -10.23 19.53
CA ALA A 149 7.87 -10.93 20.49
C ALA A 149 7.35 -12.29 19.97
N HIS A 150 7.29 -12.49 18.65
CA HIS A 150 6.82 -13.70 17.98
C HIS A 150 7.63 -13.96 16.70
N PRO A 151 8.85 -14.51 16.81
CA PRO A 151 9.70 -14.75 15.66
C PRO A 151 8.99 -15.68 14.67
N GLN A 152 8.74 -15.20 13.45
CA GLN A 152 8.24 -16.05 12.36
C GLN A 152 9.41 -16.90 11.87
N LEU A 153 9.16 -18.21 11.67
CA LEU A 153 10.14 -19.10 11.04
C LEU A 153 10.39 -18.58 9.62
N GLU A 154 11.65 -18.31 9.25
CA GLU A 154 12.05 -18.02 7.88
C GLU A 154 11.84 -19.28 7.02
N LEU A 155 10.61 -19.48 6.56
CA LEU A 155 10.24 -20.55 5.63
C LEU A 155 10.38 -20.03 4.20
N GLY A 156 11.63 -19.85 3.75
CA GLY A 156 11.93 -19.70 2.33
C GLY A 156 12.98 -18.66 1.98
N GLU A 157 14.25 -19.00 2.19
CA GLU A 157 15.34 -18.63 1.27
C GLU A 157 16.38 -19.77 1.34
N GLN A 158 16.18 -20.80 0.52
CA GLN A 158 17.24 -21.74 0.16
C GLN A 158 17.67 -21.43 -1.28
N PRO A 159 18.99 -21.55 -1.57
CA PRO A 159 19.70 -20.88 -2.66
C PRO A 159 19.26 -21.26 -4.08
#